data_AF-A0A6J4YQZ6-F1
#
_entry.id   AF-A0A6J4YQZ6-F1
#
_cell.length_a   1.000
_cell.length_b   1.000
_cell.length_c   1.000
_cell.angle_alpha   90.00
_cell.angle_beta   90.00
_cell.angle_gamma   90.00
#
_symmetry.space_group_name_H-M   'P 1'
#
loop_
_entity.id
_entity.type
_entity.pdbx_description
1 polymer ?
#
loop_
_entity_poly.entity_id
_entity_poly.type
_entity_poly.pdbx_seq_one_letter_code
_entity_poly.pdbx_strand_id
1 'polypeptide(L)'
;MVKSEAVFWVFSRHFFESYFRKELHMECKKDNNLASCNCSYEPCARKGICCDCISYHIKSRQLPGCCFPADAEKTWDRSFEHFARLVGEKRV
;
A
#
# COMPACT_ATOMS: atom_id res chain seq x y z
N MET A 1 -46.30 30.37 5.40
CA MET A 1 -44.97 30.52 4.76
C MET A 1 -43.91 30.10 5.77
N VAL A 2 -43.49 28.82 5.81
CA VAL A 2 -42.17 28.28 6.27
C VAL A 2 -42.26 26.75 6.06
N LYS A 3 -42.29 26.24 4.82
CA LYS A 3 -42.25 24.78 4.56
C LYS A 3 -41.54 24.38 3.25
N SER A 4 -40.69 25.22 2.67
CA SER A 4 -40.06 24.92 1.37
C SER A 4 -38.53 24.92 1.36
N GLU A 5 -37.85 25.35 2.42
CA GLU A 5 -36.38 25.44 2.41
C GLU A 5 -35.67 24.13 2.79
N ALA A 6 -36.34 23.22 3.50
CA ALA A 6 -35.73 21.97 3.95
C ALA A 6 -35.55 20.92 2.82
N VAL A 7 -36.39 20.96 1.79
CA VAL A 7 -36.40 19.93 0.73
C VAL A 7 -35.24 20.13 -0.28
N PHE A 8 -34.81 21.38 -0.47
CA PHE A 8 -33.73 21.74 -1.40
C PHE A 8 -32.35 21.28 -0.89
N TRP A 9 -32.14 21.27 0.44
CA TRP A 9 -30.88 20.83 1.04
C TRP A 9 -30.70 19.31 1.11
N VAL A 10 -31.79 18.53 1.14
CA VAL A 10 -31.72 17.06 1.21
C VAL A 10 -31.36 16.43 -0.16
N PHE A 11 -31.86 17.01 -1.26
CA PHE A 11 -31.55 16.52 -2.61
C PHE A 11 -30.09 16.77 -3.04
N SER A 12 -29.46 17.82 -2.51
CA SER A 12 -28.07 18.16 -2.80
C SER A 12 -27.07 17.19 -2.15
N ARG A 13 -27.39 16.63 -0.97
CA ARG A 13 -26.45 15.81 -0.20
C ARG A 13 -26.22 14.41 -0.79
N HIS A 14 -27.28 13.73 -1.25
CA HIS A 14 -27.16 12.41 -1.90
C HIS A 14 -26.57 12.48 -3.31
N PHE A 15 -26.85 13.55 -4.06
CA PHE A 15 -26.27 13.73 -5.39
C PHE A 15 -24.76 14.01 -5.29
N PHE A 16 -24.34 14.85 -4.34
CA PHE A 16 -22.94 15.20 -4.11
C PHE A 16 -22.10 14.03 -3.58
N GLU A 17 -22.66 13.15 -2.72
CA GLU A 17 -21.95 11.96 -2.21
C GLU A 17 -21.66 10.92 -3.32
N SER A 18 -22.55 10.76 -4.29
CA SER A 18 -22.37 9.77 -5.37
C SER A 18 -21.33 10.18 -6.41
N TYR A 19 -21.12 11.48 -6.60
CA TYR A 19 -20.18 12.04 -7.57
C TYR A 19 -18.78 12.19 -6.97
N PHE A 20 -18.67 12.59 -5.70
CA PHE A 20 -17.37 12.81 -5.03
C PHE A 20 -16.62 11.50 -4.72
N ARG A 21 -17.32 10.36 -4.62
CA ARG A 21 -16.73 9.07 -4.27
C ARG A 21 -16.20 8.27 -5.47
N LYS A 22 -16.44 8.71 -6.71
CA LYS A 22 -16.24 7.88 -7.90
C LYS A 22 -14.83 7.94 -8.51
N GLU A 23 -13.93 8.79 -8.02
CA GLU A 23 -12.61 9.04 -8.66
C GLU A 23 -11.37 8.85 -7.77
N LEU A 24 -11.45 8.08 -6.68
CA LEU A 24 -10.27 7.74 -5.85
C LEU A 24 -9.69 6.35 -6.15
N HIS A 25 -9.77 5.91 -7.41
CA HIS A 25 -9.12 4.66 -7.82
C HIS A 25 -7.68 4.96 -8.23
N MET A 26 -6.72 4.79 -7.30
CA MET A 26 -5.30 4.82 -7.64
C MET A 26 -4.96 3.60 -8.51
N GLU A 27 -4.49 3.85 -9.73
CA GLU A 27 -4.03 2.81 -10.63
C GLU A 27 -2.75 2.13 -10.11
N CYS A 28 -2.77 0.80 -9.99
CA CYS A 28 -1.61 0.02 -9.55
C CYS A 28 -0.62 -0.17 -10.70
N LYS A 29 0.63 0.29 -10.53
CA LYS A 29 1.73 0.08 -11.49
C LYS A 29 2.40 -1.29 -11.34
N LYS A 30 1.61 -2.37 -11.30
CA LYS A 30 2.07 -3.72 -10.94
C LYS A 30 3.28 -4.19 -11.76
N ASP A 31 3.23 -4.03 -13.07
CA ASP A 31 4.28 -4.53 -13.97
C ASP A 31 5.61 -3.79 -13.75
N ASN A 32 5.55 -2.47 -13.55
CA ASN A 32 6.73 -1.66 -13.22
C ASN A 32 7.30 -2.04 -11.85
N ASN A 33 6.42 -2.26 -10.86
CA ASN A 33 6.84 -2.68 -9.53
C ASN A 33 7.47 -4.07 -9.52
N LEU A 34 7.00 -4.97 -10.40
CA LEU A 34 7.51 -6.33 -10.52
C LEU A 34 8.98 -6.33 -10.96
N ALA A 35 9.36 -5.43 -11.87
CA ALA A 35 10.74 -5.28 -12.33
C ALA A 35 11.70 -4.87 -11.19
N SER A 36 11.22 -4.10 -10.20
CA SER A 36 12.00 -3.68 -9.04
C SER A 36 11.83 -4.58 -7.81
N CYS A 37 10.95 -5.58 -7.88
CA CYS A 37 10.68 -6.45 -6.74
C CYS A 37 11.77 -7.52 -6.61
N ASN A 38 12.56 -7.46 -5.54
CA ASN A 38 13.60 -8.45 -5.26
C ASN A 38 13.17 -9.54 -4.25
N CYS A 39 11.87 -9.65 -3.95
CA CYS A 39 11.34 -10.61 -2.97
C CYS A 39 11.84 -12.03 -3.30
N SER A 40 12.63 -12.60 -2.39
CA SER A 40 13.32 -13.88 -2.59
C SER A 40 12.39 -15.09 -2.49
N TYR A 41 11.16 -14.90 -2.00
CA TYR A 41 10.19 -15.97 -1.87
C TYR A 41 9.48 -16.28 -3.18
N GLU A 42 9.59 -17.53 -3.62
CA GLU A 42 8.77 -18.14 -4.65
C GLU A 42 7.94 -19.26 -3.97
N PRO A 43 6.59 -19.29 -4.06
CA PRO A 43 5.69 -18.56 -4.96
C PRO A 43 4.95 -17.37 -4.31
N CYS A 44 5.56 -16.18 -4.29
CA CYS A 44 4.95 -15.01 -3.65
C CYS A 44 3.81 -14.40 -4.49
N ALA A 45 2.56 -14.62 -4.06
CA ALA A 45 1.35 -14.12 -4.72
C ALA A 45 1.21 -12.58 -4.77
N ARG A 46 2.00 -11.84 -3.98
CA ARG A 46 1.90 -10.36 -3.84
C ARG A 46 2.99 -9.60 -4.62
N LYS A 47 3.85 -10.27 -5.38
CA LYS A 47 4.91 -9.62 -6.15
C LYS A 47 4.33 -8.55 -7.10
N GLY A 48 4.92 -7.36 -7.06
CA GLY A 48 4.48 -6.18 -7.82
C GLY A 48 3.26 -5.43 -7.22
N ILE A 49 2.55 -5.99 -6.25
CA ILE A 49 1.38 -5.36 -5.61
C ILE A 49 1.80 -4.78 -4.25
N CYS A 50 2.47 -3.63 -4.28
CA CYS A 50 3.14 -3.06 -3.10
C CYS A 50 2.20 -2.79 -1.91
N CYS A 51 0.99 -2.30 -2.16
CA CYS A 51 -0.02 -2.05 -1.13
C CYS A 51 -0.41 -3.33 -0.37
N ASP A 52 -0.62 -4.44 -1.08
CA ASP A 52 -0.92 -5.73 -0.48
C ASP A 52 0.30 -6.33 0.24
N CYS A 53 1.48 -6.16 -0.35
CA CYS A 53 2.75 -6.62 0.22
C CYS A 53 3.04 -5.95 1.57
N ILE A 54 2.93 -4.62 1.64
CA ILE A 54 3.08 -3.86 2.88
C ILE A 54 2.01 -4.28 3.90
N SER A 55 0.74 -4.30 3.50
CA SER A 55 -0.37 -4.66 4.39
C SER A 55 -0.22 -6.07 4.98
N TYR A 56 0.42 -6.99 4.25
CA TYR A 56 0.72 -8.34 4.73
C TYR A 56 1.87 -8.34 5.74
N HIS A 57 3.03 -7.77 5.41
CA HIS A 57 4.22 -7.84 6.26
C HIS A 57 4.10 -7.03 7.56
N ILE A 58 3.38 -5.90 7.54
CA ILE A 58 3.17 -5.08 8.75
C ILE A 58 2.45 -5.86 9.86
N LYS A 59 1.54 -6.79 9.51
CA LYS A 59 0.85 -7.66 10.48
C LYS A 59 1.83 -8.54 11.28
N SER A 60 3.01 -8.82 10.72
CA SER A 60 4.07 -9.61 11.33
C SER A 60 5.26 -8.76 11.79
N ARG A 61 5.09 -7.43 11.91
CA ARG A 61 6.18 -6.47 12.18
C ARG A 61 7.37 -6.60 11.21
N GLN A 62 7.08 -6.72 9.92
CA GLN A 62 8.07 -6.84 8.87
C GLN A 62 7.89 -5.78 7.78
N LEU A 63 8.95 -5.57 7.00
CA LEU A 63 8.92 -4.80 5.76
C LEU A 63 8.88 -5.73 4.53
N PRO A 64 8.39 -5.25 3.37
CA PRO A 64 8.55 -5.96 2.11
C PRO A 64 10.02 -6.24 1.78
N GLY A 65 10.29 -7.33 1.07
CA GLY A 65 11.65 -7.70 0.65
C GLY A 65 12.37 -6.63 -0.19
N CYS A 66 11.62 -5.83 -0.96
CA CYS A 66 12.16 -4.72 -1.74
C CYS A 66 12.76 -3.58 -0.92
N CYS A 67 12.62 -3.59 0.41
CA CYS A 67 13.31 -2.69 1.32
C CYS A 67 14.72 -3.16 1.70
N PHE A 68 15.16 -4.34 1.27
CA PHE A 68 16.43 -4.95 1.68
C PHE A 68 17.35 -5.18 0.47
N PRO A 69 18.68 -5.09 0.62
CA PRO A 69 19.61 -5.49 -0.43
C PRO A 69 19.49 -7.00 -0.70
N ALA A 70 19.87 -7.42 -1.90
CA ALA A 70 19.60 -8.78 -2.39
C ALA A 70 20.21 -9.89 -1.51
N ASP A 71 21.32 -9.63 -0.82
CA ASP A 71 21.95 -10.58 0.09
C ASP A 71 21.23 -10.64 1.44
N ALA A 72 20.76 -9.50 1.97
CA ALA A 72 19.94 -9.46 3.19
C ALA A 72 18.57 -10.13 2.97
N GLU A 73 17.90 -9.83 1.85
CA GLU A 73 16.59 -10.41 1.51
C GLU A 73 16.62 -11.94 1.35
N LYS A 74 17.79 -12.51 1.02
CA LYS A 74 18.01 -13.97 0.97
C LYS A 74 18.07 -14.63 2.34
N THR A 75 18.24 -13.85 3.42
CA THR A 75 18.22 -14.36 4.81
C THR A 75 16.82 -14.45 5.39
N TRP A 76 15.83 -13.84 4.72
CA TRP A 76 14.41 -13.83 5.10
C TRP A 76 14.08 -13.12 6.41
N ASP A 77 15.09 -12.55 7.09
CA ASP A 77 14.87 -11.68 8.23
C ASP A 77 14.34 -10.32 7.76
N ARG A 78 13.04 -10.22 7.54
CA ARG A 78 12.40 -8.96 7.11
C ARG A 78 11.97 -8.08 8.28
N SER A 79 12.54 -8.30 9.47
CA SER A 79 12.19 -7.55 10.69
C SER A 79 12.57 -6.07 10.57
N PHE A 80 11.85 -5.22 11.31
CA PHE A 80 12.23 -3.81 11.43
C PHE A 80 13.61 -3.64 12.06
N GLU A 81 13.99 -4.54 12.96
CA GLU A 81 15.27 -4.56 13.64
C GLU A 81 16.41 -4.86 12.66
N HIS A 82 16.24 -5.83 11.75
CA HIS A 82 17.22 -6.08 10.70
C HIS A 82 17.37 -4.88 9.77
N PHE A 83 16.24 -4.29 9.34
CA PHE A 83 16.24 -3.09 8.50
C PHE A 83 16.96 -1.93 9.18
N ALA A 84 16.65 -1.63 10.44
CA ALA A 84 17.29 -0.56 11.20
C ALA A 84 18.80 -0.73 11.34
N ARG A 85 19.27 -1.98 11.53
CA ARG A 85 20.70 -2.30 11.52
C ARG A 85 21.34 -1.98 10.17
N LEU A 86 20.72 -2.39 9.06
CA LEU A 86 21.23 -2.10 7.71
C LEU A 86 21.28 -0.60 7.40
N VAL A 87 20.30 0.17 7.88
CA VAL A 87 20.32 1.64 7.79
C VAL A 87 21.50 2.22 8.57
N GLY A 88 21.76 1.73 9.79
CA GLY A 88 22.94 2.13 10.57
C GLY A 88 24.27 1.80 9.86
N GLU A 89 24.29 0.71 9.09
CA GLU A 89 25.42 0.30 8.24
C GLU A 89 25.46 1.02 6.88
N LYS A 90 24.49 1.89 6.57
CA LYS A 90 24.33 2.58 5.26
C LYS A 90 24.23 1.63 4.06
N ARG A 91 23.56 0.48 4.26
CA ARG A 91 23.35 -0.54 3.23
C ARG A 91 21.98 -0.47 2.57
N VAL A 92 21.09 0.33 3.15
CA VAL A 92 19.76 0.68 2.66
C VAL A 92 19.61 2.19 2.72
#